data_AF-A0A1E7EWA4-F1
#
_entry.id   AF-A0A1E7EWA4-F1
#
_cell.length_a   1.000
_cell.length_b   1.000
_cell.length_c   1.000
_cell.angle_alpha   90.00
_cell.angle_beta   90.00
_cell.angle_gamma   90.00
#
_symmetry.space_group_name_H-M   'P 1'
#
loop_
_entity.id
_entity.type
_entity.pdbx_description
1 polymer ?
#
loop_
_entity_poly.entity_id
_entity_poly.type
_entity_poly.pdbx_seq_one_letter_code
_entity_poly.pdbx_strand_id
1 'polypeptide(L)'
;MEFRPRMDRFRKRLKEKDPVTQKSRYGPKSQTRVQRIVELNDFLCRQYFVDSFISEQQENQNQQSATENTPAVTVEGGDDHQSSNCNNNNENENSIVPPPQCNQPLPPPPPSGASLMFQDFQREYNMQQQEIDSKRSSMERVRLEEEEKNRRKIEEEDARRIAFERQQAEELAAQEIVRKQQLHQQAEENRVRRRAQEEAQTQAERNYLESIVKGPDGVKHYLDILLQQDQQQEQSQKTAAIIDPSRIQALQSLCTIFEQINKHPEDLNHRKIRKSHPGFYQDIGQHKGGIELLIAAGFRPTMLPPVTSDNNNNNNSTDTLRNNNNVTSNDNNNNNNADVIHDSNSNSNSNTDNNEEEQELTIACLVSKEPHLESDMDGWMAWFDLNKQAFEILQAELQKISSNKRHK
;
A
#
# COMPACT_ATOMS: atom_id res chain seq x y z
N MET A 1 -27.70 4.30 15.72
CA MET A 1 -27.67 3.66 14.38
C MET A 1 -27.11 2.25 14.52
N GLU A 2 -27.88 1.21 14.22
CA GLU A 2 -27.40 -0.18 14.28
C GLU A 2 -26.54 -0.51 13.05
N PHE A 3 -25.24 -0.23 13.12
CA PHE A 3 -24.29 -0.60 12.05
C PHE A 3 -23.99 -2.12 12.02
N ARG A 4 -24.15 -2.81 13.16
CA ARG A 4 -23.83 -4.25 13.30
C ARG A 4 -24.63 -5.15 12.34
N PRO A 5 -25.98 -5.06 12.25
CA PRO A 5 -26.77 -5.90 11.33
C PRO A 5 -26.44 -5.69 9.85
N ARG A 6 -25.82 -4.56 9.49
CA ARG A 6 -25.38 -4.31 8.11
C ARG A 6 -24.04 -4.98 7.82
N MET A 7 -23.10 -5.01 8.77
CA MET A 7 -21.79 -5.63 8.59
C MET A 7 -21.86 -7.15 8.59
N ASP A 8 -22.75 -7.74 9.39
CA ASP A 8 -22.95 -9.20 9.37
C ASP A 8 -23.50 -9.69 8.02
N ARG A 9 -24.30 -8.87 7.33
CA ARG A 9 -24.72 -9.16 5.95
C ARG A 9 -23.54 -9.17 4.97
N PHE A 10 -22.57 -8.28 5.13
CA PHE A 10 -21.37 -8.27 4.29
C PHE A 10 -20.44 -9.45 4.57
N ARG A 11 -20.23 -9.80 5.86
CA ARG A 11 -19.48 -11.00 6.25
C ARG A 11 -20.15 -12.28 5.75
N LYS A 12 -21.49 -12.35 5.80
CA LYS A 12 -22.25 -13.48 5.24
C LYS A 12 -22.05 -13.59 3.73
N ARG A 13 -22.13 -12.48 2.99
CA ARG A 13 -21.89 -12.45 1.53
C ARG A 13 -20.49 -12.90 1.14
N LEU A 14 -19.46 -12.61 1.94
CA LEU A 14 -18.10 -13.12 1.67
C LEU A 14 -18.00 -14.66 1.75
N LYS A 15 -18.85 -15.29 2.57
CA LYS A 15 -18.88 -16.74 2.78
C LYS A 15 -19.87 -17.47 1.87
N GLU A 16 -20.74 -16.76 1.14
CA GLU A 16 -21.70 -17.37 0.22
C GLU A 16 -20.97 -18.00 -0.97
N LYS A 17 -21.16 -19.31 -1.15
CA LYS A 17 -20.72 -20.07 -2.32
C LYS A 17 -21.90 -20.24 -3.27
N ASP A 18 -21.62 -20.22 -4.56
CA ASP A 18 -22.58 -20.58 -5.58
C ASP A 18 -22.95 -22.08 -5.43
N PRO A 19 -24.24 -22.43 -5.30
CA PRO A 19 -24.66 -23.81 -5.06
C PRO A 19 -24.28 -24.77 -6.19
N VAL A 20 -24.11 -24.28 -7.42
CA VAL A 20 -23.79 -25.12 -8.59
C VAL A 20 -22.28 -25.27 -8.74
N THR A 21 -21.54 -24.17 -8.65
CA THR A 21 -20.10 -24.17 -8.96
C THR A 21 -19.20 -24.34 -7.72
N GLN A 22 -19.75 -24.23 -6.51
CA GLN A 22 -19.04 -24.22 -5.22
C GLN A 22 -17.95 -23.14 -5.09
N LYS A 23 -17.82 -22.26 -6.08
CA LYS A 23 -16.94 -21.09 -6.06
C LYS A 23 -17.62 -19.96 -5.29
N SER A 24 -16.83 -18.96 -4.90
CA SER A 24 -17.34 -17.70 -4.37
C SER A 24 -18.49 -17.17 -5.24
N ARG A 25 -19.66 -16.93 -4.64
CA ARG A 25 -20.85 -16.45 -5.36
C ARG A 25 -20.63 -15.08 -6.02
N TYR A 26 -19.72 -14.31 -5.46
CA TYR A 26 -19.32 -13.00 -5.96
C TYR A 26 -17.95 -13.08 -6.63
N GLY A 27 -17.80 -12.39 -7.76
CA GLY A 27 -16.52 -12.32 -8.46
C GLY A 27 -15.40 -11.63 -7.62
N PRO A 28 -14.12 -11.82 -7.97
CA PRO A 28 -12.98 -11.38 -7.17
C PRO A 28 -13.01 -9.89 -6.82
N LYS A 29 -13.36 -9.02 -7.79
CA LYS A 29 -13.45 -7.56 -7.58
C LYS A 29 -14.49 -7.18 -6.53
N SER A 30 -15.66 -7.84 -6.55
CA SER A 30 -16.73 -7.61 -5.57
C SER A 30 -16.35 -8.13 -4.20
N GLN A 31 -15.65 -9.28 -4.12
CA GLN A 31 -15.13 -9.79 -2.85
C GLN A 31 -14.10 -8.85 -2.23
N THR A 32 -13.11 -8.37 -2.99
CA THR A 32 -12.13 -7.42 -2.49
C THR A 32 -12.77 -6.14 -1.97
N ARG A 33 -13.80 -5.61 -2.65
CA ARG A 33 -14.53 -4.43 -2.20
C ARG A 33 -15.27 -4.68 -0.89
N VAL A 34 -16.00 -5.79 -0.79
CA VAL A 34 -16.73 -6.14 0.45
C VAL A 34 -15.76 -6.41 1.59
N GLN A 35 -14.63 -7.06 1.32
CA GLN A 35 -13.58 -7.33 2.28
C GLN A 35 -12.98 -6.02 2.84
N ARG A 36 -12.63 -5.05 1.98
CA ARG A 36 -12.14 -3.73 2.44
C ARG A 36 -13.16 -2.99 3.31
N ILE A 37 -14.45 -3.07 2.99
CA ILE A 37 -15.51 -2.44 3.79
C ILE A 37 -15.60 -3.09 5.18
N VAL A 38 -15.50 -4.42 5.25
CA VAL A 38 -15.51 -5.16 6.52
C VAL A 38 -14.26 -4.85 7.34
N GLU A 39 -13.07 -4.88 6.72
CA GLU A 39 -11.80 -4.57 7.38
C GLU A 39 -11.76 -3.14 7.93
N LEU A 40 -12.22 -2.16 7.13
CA LEU A 40 -12.32 -0.78 7.58
C LEU A 40 -13.30 -0.62 8.74
N ASN A 41 -14.44 -1.33 8.69
CA ASN A 41 -15.39 -1.29 9.80
C ASN A 41 -14.82 -1.94 11.06
N ASP A 42 -14.14 -3.08 10.94
CA ASP A 42 -13.48 -3.76 12.07
C ASP A 42 -12.40 -2.87 12.69
N PHE A 43 -11.63 -2.16 11.86
CA PHE A 43 -10.66 -1.17 12.31
C PHE A 43 -11.33 -0.04 13.09
N LEU A 44 -12.41 0.55 12.56
CA LEU A 44 -13.14 1.62 13.25
C LEU A 44 -13.77 1.13 14.56
N CYS A 45 -14.31 -0.09 14.59
CA CYS A 45 -14.82 -0.68 15.83
C CYS A 45 -13.71 -0.91 16.85
N ARG A 46 -12.52 -1.36 16.43
CA ARG A 46 -11.37 -1.52 17.34
C ARG A 46 -10.85 -0.19 17.86
N GLN A 47 -10.76 0.83 17.00
CA GLN A 47 -10.17 2.10 17.36
C GLN A 47 -11.09 2.97 18.22
N TYR A 48 -12.41 2.87 18.03
CA TYR A 48 -13.36 3.81 18.63
C TYR A 48 -14.38 3.18 19.58
N PHE A 49 -14.50 1.85 19.65
CA PHE A 49 -15.54 1.17 20.43
C PHE A 49 -15.02 0.12 21.43
N VAL A 50 -13.71 0.05 21.69
CA VAL A 50 -13.13 -0.93 22.64
C VAL A 50 -13.24 -0.48 24.10
N ASP A 51 -13.18 0.83 24.40
CA ASP A 51 -13.22 1.30 25.80
C ASP A 51 -14.61 1.20 26.46
N SER A 52 -15.68 1.27 25.66
CA SER A 52 -17.04 1.12 26.20
C SER A 52 -17.42 -0.34 26.50
N PHE A 53 -16.75 -1.32 25.87
CA PHE A 53 -17.16 -2.73 25.93
C PHE A 53 -16.36 -3.57 26.93
N ILE A 54 -15.09 -3.23 27.18
CA ILE A 54 -14.31 -3.91 28.23
C ILE A 54 -14.83 -3.55 29.63
N SER A 55 -15.27 -2.29 29.81
CA SER A 55 -15.84 -1.82 31.07
C SER A 55 -17.14 -2.55 31.45
N GLU A 56 -18.01 -2.82 30.48
CA GLU A 56 -19.31 -3.46 30.72
C GLU A 56 -19.19 -4.99 30.94
N GLN A 57 -18.15 -5.64 30.40
CA GLN A 57 -17.87 -7.05 30.72
C GLN A 57 -17.15 -7.23 32.06
N GLN A 58 -16.28 -6.31 32.47
CA GLN A 58 -15.65 -6.38 33.81
C GLN A 58 -16.66 -6.12 34.93
N GLU A 59 -17.64 -5.24 34.72
CA GLU A 59 -18.68 -4.97 35.71
C GLU A 59 -19.65 -6.17 35.88
N ASN A 60 -19.93 -6.91 34.80
CA ASN A 60 -20.73 -8.14 34.86
C ASN A 60 -19.96 -9.36 35.43
N GLN A 61 -18.64 -9.45 35.22
CA GLN A 61 -17.82 -10.52 35.83
C GLN A 61 -17.57 -10.30 37.34
N ASN A 62 -17.52 -9.05 37.79
CA ASN A 62 -17.44 -8.73 39.22
C ASN A 62 -18.76 -8.99 39.98
N GLN A 63 -19.90 -9.05 39.29
CA GLN A 63 -21.18 -9.43 39.91
C GLN A 63 -21.39 -10.95 39.99
N GLN A 64 -20.75 -11.75 39.12
CA GLN A 64 -20.86 -13.22 39.15
C GLN A 64 -19.85 -13.90 40.09
N SER A 65 -18.75 -13.23 40.45
CA SER A 65 -17.73 -13.77 41.36
C SER A 65 -18.09 -13.66 42.86
N ALA A 66 -19.24 -13.06 43.20
CA ALA A 66 -19.70 -12.94 44.59
C ALA A 66 -20.56 -14.11 45.09
N THR A 67 -20.93 -15.08 44.25
CA THR A 67 -21.93 -16.11 44.62
C THR A 67 -21.47 -17.57 44.66
N GLU A 68 -20.23 -17.91 44.34
CA GLU A 68 -19.78 -19.33 44.37
C GLU A 68 -18.49 -19.52 45.16
N ASN A 69 -18.62 -19.44 46.49
CA ASN A 69 -17.70 -20.10 47.42
C ASN A 69 -18.33 -21.43 47.87
N THR A 70 -17.95 -22.54 47.25
CA THR A 70 -18.08 -23.89 47.82
C THR A 70 -16.93 -24.76 47.31
N PRO A 71 -16.09 -25.37 48.18
CA PRO A 71 -14.90 -26.10 47.75
C PRO A 71 -15.19 -27.59 47.66
N ALA A 72 -14.89 -28.24 46.54
CA ALA A 72 -14.65 -29.67 46.54
C ALA A 72 -13.99 -30.20 45.26
N VAL A 73 -12.95 -31.03 45.49
CA VAL A 73 -12.57 -32.21 44.71
C VAL A 73 -11.63 -32.01 43.51
N THR A 74 -10.37 -32.29 43.83
CA THR A 74 -9.26 -32.73 42.97
C THR A 74 -9.61 -34.05 42.26
N VAL A 75 -9.50 -34.10 40.93
CA VAL A 75 -9.34 -35.35 40.16
C VAL A 75 -8.36 -35.10 39.01
N GLU A 76 -7.27 -35.85 39.04
CA GLU A 76 -6.29 -35.99 37.95
C GLU A 76 -6.78 -36.97 36.88
N GLY A 77 -6.32 -36.76 35.64
CA GLY A 77 -6.54 -37.62 34.46
C GLY A 77 -7.01 -36.76 33.28
N GLY A 78 -6.49 -36.88 32.06
CA GLY A 78 -5.61 -37.84 31.41
C GLY A 78 -5.77 -37.63 29.90
N ASP A 79 -4.84 -38.21 29.12
CA ASP A 79 -5.02 -38.67 27.73
C ASP A 79 -5.12 -37.56 26.62
N ASP A 80 -4.56 -37.67 25.41
CA ASP A 80 -3.83 -38.76 24.76
C ASP A 80 -3.27 -38.30 23.39
N HIS A 81 -2.30 -39.09 22.88
CA HIS A 81 -2.01 -39.37 21.45
C HIS A 81 -1.22 -38.33 20.60
N GLN A 82 -0.27 -38.66 19.72
CA GLN A 82 0.36 -39.89 19.14
C GLN A 82 1.69 -39.41 18.49
N SER A 83 2.87 -39.99 18.71
CA SER A 83 3.46 -41.26 18.20
C SER A 83 3.79 -41.34 16.70
N SER A 84 5.01 -41.87 16.44
CA SER A 84 5.61 -42.41 15.19
C SER A 84 6.60 -41.44 14.49
N ASN A 85 7.81 -41.84 14.10
CA ASN A 85 8.17 -43.12 13.51
C ASN A 85 9.67 -43.45 13.68
N CYS A 86 9.93 -44.72 13.96
CA CYS A 86 11.23 -45.37 14.12
C CYS A 86 11.74 -45.88 12.76
N ASN A 87 13.06 -46.07 12.61
CA ASN A 87 13.59 -47.21 11.86
C ASN A 87 15.05 -47.52 12.26
N ASN A 88 15.15 -48.44 13.21
CA ASN A 88 16.26 -49.38 13.39
C ASN A 88 16.00 -50.60 12.50
N ASN A 89 17.09 -51.37 12.27
CA ASN A 89 17.17 -52.76 11.78
C ASN A 89 17.83 -52.91 10.41
N ASN A 90 19.04 -53.49 10.37
CA ASN A 90 19.14 -54.91 10.03
C ASN A 90 20.54 -55.46 10.37
N GLU A 91 20.61 -56.09 11.54
CA GLU A 91 21.49 -57.24 11.76
C GLU A 91 21.04 -58.36 10.82
N ASN A 92 21.97 -59.01 10.11
CA ASN A 92 21.65 -60.26 9.44
C ASN A 92 22.70 -61.32 9.80
N GLU A 93 22.16 -62.38 10.37
CA GLU A 93 22.78 -63.54 10.99
C GLU A 93 23.52 -64.39 9.95
N ASN A 94 24.76 -64.81 10.20
CA ASN A 94 25.07 -66.13 10.76
C ASN A 94 24.10 -67.25 10.35
N SER A 95 24.38 -67.90 9.22
CA SER A 95 23.86 -69.24 8.92
C SER A 95 25.02 -70.23 8.79
N ILE A 96 25.24 -70.95 9.88
CA ILE A 96 26.21 -72.04 10.05
C ILE A 96 25.62 -73.29 9.39
N VAL A 97 26.29 -73.81 8.36
CA VAL A 97 26.06 -75.16 7.81
C VAL A 97 27.25 -76.04 8.17
N PRO A 98 27.07 -77.17 8.88
CA PRO A 98 28.15 -78.09 9.18
C PRO A 98 28.41 -79.02 7.98
N PRO A 99 29.67 -79.19 7.52
CA PRO A 99 30.00 -80.29 6.62
C PRO A 99 30.18 -81.61 7.39
N PRO A 100 29.94 -82.75 6.72
CA PRO A 100 29.89 -84.08 7.33
C PRO A 100 31.27 -84.60 7.73
N GLN A 101 31.30 -85.30 8.86
CA GLN A 101 32.37 -86.21 9.26
C GLN A 101 32.51 -87.32 8.23
N CYS A 102 33.66 -87.44 7.57
CA CYS A 102 34.16 -88.74 7.13
C CYS A 102 35.66 -88.68 6.78
N ASN A 103 36.36 -89.72 7.22
CA ASN A 103 37.70 -90.18 6.84
C ASN A 103 38.90 -89.63 7.63
N GLN A 104 39.39 -90.50 8.52
CA GLN A 104 40.70 -90.41 9.16
C GLN A 104 41.82 -90.40 8.11
N PRO A 105 42.81 -89.50 8.23
CA PRO A 105 44.04 -89.61 7.46
C PRO A 105 44.97 -90.65 8.09
N LEU A 106 45.46 -91.58 7.26
CA LEU A 106 46.54 -92.50 7.61
C LEU A 106 47.79 -91.75 8.10
N PRO A 107 48.62 -92.38 8.97
CA PRO A 107 49.84 -91.77 9.47
C PRO A 107 50.83 -91.47 8.33
N PRO A 108 51.44 -90.27 8.30
CA PRO A 108 52.43 -89.94 7.28
C PRO A 108 53.68 -90.82 7.45
N PRO A 109 54.28 -91.31 6.34
CA PRO A 109 55.54 -92.03 6.38
C PRO A 109 56.67 -91.13 6.91
N PRO A 110 57.71 -91.72 7.54
CA PRO A 110 58.82 -90.96 8.10
C PRO A 110 59.51 -90.13 7.01
N PRO A 111 59.87 -88.86 7.30
CA PRO A 111 60.45 -87.96 6.32
C PRO A 111 61.76 -88.55 5.80
N SER A 112 61.78 -88.86 4.50
CA SER A 112 63.01 -89.17 3.78
C SER A 112 63.93 -87.94 3.80
N GLY A 113 65.26 -88.12 3.82
CA GLY A 113 66.23 -87.02 3.92
C GLY A 113 66.10 -85.91 2.85
N ALA A 114 65.44 -86.18 1.73
CA ALA A 114 65.08 -85.17 0.72
C ALA A 114 63.96 -84.21 1.18
N SER A 115 63.13 -84.63 2.13
CA SER A 115 62.05 -83.83 2.74
C SER A 115 62.59 -82.73 3.65
N LEU A 116 63.76 -82.91 4.28
CA LEU A 116 64.36 -81.92 5.17
C LEU A 116 64.87 -80.70 4.38
N MET A 117 65.56 -80.94 3.26
CA MET A 117 66.03 -79.91 2.33
C MET A 117 64.87 -79.13 1.69
N PHE A 118 63.78 -79.82 1.33
CA PHE A 118 62.56 -79.16 0.84
C PHE A 118 61.87 -78.32 1.92
N GLN A 119 61.89 -78.78 3.18
CA GLN A 119 61.32 -78.05 4.31
C GLN A 119 62.11 -76.77 4.65
N ASP A 120 63.44 -76.82 4.56
CA ASP A 120 64.28 -75.62 4.75
C ASP A 120 64.11 -74.63 3.58
N PHE A 121 64.06 -75.11 2.33
CA PHE A 121 63.74 -74.28 1.17
C PHE A 121 62.35 -73.64 1.29
N GLN A 122 61.36 -74.39 1.75
CA GLN A 122 60.01 -73.87 1.94
C GLN A 122 59.94 -72.86 3.09
N ARG A 123 60.73 -73.04 4.16
CA ARG A 123 60.86 -72.05 5.23
C ARG A 123 61.51 -70.76 4.71
N GLU A 124 62.56 -70.86 3.92
CA GLU A 124 63.26 -69.70 3.33
C GLU A 124 62.36 -68.96 2.31
N TYR A 125 61.67 -69.69 1.44
CA TYR A 125 60.68 -69.13 0.52
C TYR A 125 59.55 -68.42 1.26
N ASN A 126 59.01 -69.01 2.33
CA ASN A 126 57.97 -68.40 3.14
C ASN A 126 58.46 -67.13 3.86
N MET A 127 59.70 -67.12 4.37
CA MET A 127 60.29 -65.91 4.97
C MET A 127 60.49 -64.81 3.94
N GLN A 128 60.99 -65.14 2.75
CA GLN A 128 61.17 -64.18 1.66
C GLN A 128 59.82 -63.60 1.21
N GLN A 129 58.78 -64.44 1.12
CA GLN A 129 57.42 -64.00 0.81
C GLN A 129 56.88 -63.06 1.89
N GLN A 130 57.09 -63.40 3.17
CA GLN A 130 56.69 -62.57 4.30
C GLN A 130 57.41 -61.21 4.28
N GLU A 131 58.69 -61.17 3.90
CA GLU A 131 59.44 -59.92 3.78
C GLU A 131 58.90 -59.05 2.63
N ILE A 132 58.59 -59.65 1.48
CA ILE A 132 57.96 -58.95 0.34
C ILE A 132 56.60 -58.38 0.74
N ASP A 133 55.77 -59.17 1.41
CA ASP A 133 54.44 -58.74 1.87
C ASP A 133 54.53 -57.66 2.95
N SER A 134 55.51 -57.74 3.85
CA SER A 134 55.79 -56.70 4.84
C SER A 134 56.25 -55.40 4.19
N LYS A 135 57.14 -55.46 3.19
CA LYS A 135 57.58 -54.28 2.42
C LYS A 135 56.44 -53.66 1.63
N ARG A 136 55.61 -54.48 0.98
CA ARG A 136 54.41 -54.03 0.26
C ARG A 136 53.42 -53.36 1.21
N SER A 137 53.18 -53.96 2.38
CA SER A 137 52.32 -53.40 3.42
C SER A 137 52.86 -52.08 3.98
N SER A 138 54.18 -51.97 4.18
CA SER A 138 54.82 -50.74 4.63
C SER A 138 54.72 -49.63 3.58
N MET A 139 54.93 -49.94 2.30
CA MET A 139 54.83 -48.98 1.20
C MET A 139 53.39 -48.49 1.01
N GLU A 140 52.42 -49.40 1.12
CA GLU A 140 50.99 -49.06 1.04
C GLU A 140 50.56 -48.13 2.18
N ARG A 141 51.05 -48.35 3.41
CA ARG A 141 50.78 -47.45 4.54
C ARG A 141 51.30 -46.04 4.30
N VAL A 142 52.53 -45.90 3.79
CA VAL A 142 53.12 -44.59 3.47
C VAL A 142 52.32 -43.89 2.38
N ARG A 143 51.90 -44.62 1.34
CA ARG A 143 51.06 -44.08 0.27
C ARG A 143 49.72 -43.59 0.79
N LEU A 144 49.03 -44.38 1.63
CA LEU A 144 47.76 -44.00 2.22
C LEU A 144 47.89 -42.78 3.15
N GLU A 145 48.99 -42.70 3.91
CA GLU A 145 49.28 -41.54 4.77
C GLU A 145 49.53 -40.26 3.94
N GLU A 146 50.25 -40.37 2.81
CA GLU A 146 50.46 -39.26 1.90
C GLU A 146 49.17 -38.83 1.19
N GLU A 147 48.36 -39.78 0.73
CA GLU A 147 47.03 -39.52 0.16
C GLU A 147 46.10 -38.85 1.18
N GLU A 148 46.11 -39.30 2.44
CA GLU A 148 45.36 -38.66 3.52
C GLU A 148 45.87 -37.25 3.82
N LYS A 149 47.18 -37.03 3.85
CA LYS A 149 47.76 -35.70 4.04
C LYS A 149 47.37 -34.75 2.91
N ASN A 150 47.35 -35.22 1.66
CA ASN A 150 46.92 -34.43 0.52
C ASN A 150 45.42 -34.13 0.56
N ARG A 151 44.58 -35.10 0.95
CA ARG A 151 43.15 -34.88 1.18
C ARG A 151 42.91 -33.80 2.24
N ARG A 152 43.62 -33.86 3.37
CA ARG A 152 43.52 -32.84 4.43
C ARG A 152 43.91 -31.45 3.95
N LYS A 153 44.94 -31.33 3.09
CA LYS A 153 45.34 -30.04 2.51
C LYS A 153 44.27 -29.46 1.59
N ILE A 154 43.66 -30.30 0.74
CA ILE A 154 42.58 -29.88 -0.16
C ILE A 154 41.37 -29.43 0.65
N GLU A 155 40.98 -30.21 1.67
CA GLU A 155 39.87 -29.87 2.57
C GLU A 155 40.13 -28.56 3.33
N GLU A 156 41.37 -28.34 3.80
CA GLU A 156 41.74 -27.09 4.47
C GLU A 156 41.71 -25.88 3.52
N GLU A 157 42.20 -26.03 2.29
CA GLU A 157 42.16 -24.98 1.27
C GLU A 157 40.72 -24.65 0.84
N ASP A 158 39.88 -25.66 0.65
CA ASP A 158 38.45 -25.49 0.37
C ASP A 158 37.73 -24.79 1.54
N ALA A 159 38.03 -25.17 2.78
CA ALA A 159 37.49 -24.52 3.97
C ALA A 159 37.89 -23.03 4.04
N ARG A 160 39.15 -22.70 3.71
CA ARG A 160 39.62 -21.32 3.63
C ARG A 160 38.91 -20.53 2.53
N ARG A 161 38.70 -21.13 1.35
CA ARG A 161 37.98 -20.50 0.23
C ARG A 161 36.52 -20.21 0.61
N ILE A 162 35.83 -21.18 1.21
CA ILE A 162 34.44 -21.02 1.67
C ILE A 162 34.33 -19.95 2.75
N ALA A 163 35.27 -19.92 3.71
CA ALA A 163 35.28 -18.91 4.76
C ALA A 163 35.47 -17.49 4.20
N PHE A 164 36.36 -17.33 3.23
CA PHE A 164 36.60 -16.05 2.55
C PHE A 164 35.38 -15.58 1.74
N GLU A 165 34.76 -16.49 0.99
CA GLU A 165 33.52 -16.18 0.24
C GLU A 165 32.37 -15.79 1.17
N ARG A 166 32.22 -16.48 2.30
CA ARG A 166 31.24 -16.14 3.33
C ARG A 166 31.48 -14.75 3.90
N GLN A 167 32.73 -14.38 4.16
CA GLN A 167 33.08 -13.04 4.67
C GLN A 167 32.71 -11.95 3.66
N GLN A 168 32.98 -12.16 2.36
CA GLN A 168 32.59 -11.21 1.32
C GLN A 168 31.06 -11.10 1.18
N ALA A 169 30.36 -12.23 1.23
CA ALA A 169 28.89 -12.24 1.16
C ALA A 169 28.26 -11.51 2.36
N GLU A 170 28.83 -11.67 3.55
CA GLU A 170 28.40 -10.96 4.76
C GLU A 170 28.65 -9.45 4.67
N GLU A 171 29.81 -9.03 4.15
CA GLU A 171 30.11 -7.60 3.94
C GLU A 171 29.16 -6.96 2.92
N LEU A 172 28.90 -7.62 1.79
CA LEU A 172 27.95 -7.14 0.78
C LEU A 172 26.52 -7.08 1.34
N ALA A 173 26.11 -8.07 2.14
CA ALA A 173 24.83 -8.04 2.81
C ALA A 173 24.73 -6.87 3.81
N ALA A 174 25.80 -6.59 4.56
CA ALA A 174 25.86 -5.45 5.48
C ALA A 174 25.76 -4.11 4.74
N GLN A 175 26.47 -3.94 3.61
CA GLN A 175 26.39 -2.73 2.78
C GLN A 175 24.98 -2.53 2.21
N GLU A 176 24.33 -3.60 1.74
CA GLU A 176 22.97 -3.51 1.22
C GLU A 176 21.94 -3.17 2.30
N ILE A 177 22.12 -3.65 3.53
CA ILE A 177 21.29 -3.25 4.68
C ILE A 177 21.43 -1.75 4.95
N VAL A 178 22.66 -1.22 4.98
CA VAL A 178 22.90 0.22 5.18
C VAL A 178 22.27 1.04 4.05
N ARG A 179 22.43 0.63 2.79
CA ARG A 179 21.82 1.29 1.63
C ARG A 179 20.29 1.34 1.74
N LYS A 180 19.67 0.22 2.12
CA LYS A 180 18.22 0.16 2.34
C LYS A 180 17.76 1.06 3.48
N GLN A 181 18.53 1.13 4.57
CA GLN A 181 18.23 2.03 5.69
C GLN A 181 18.30 3.50 5.27
N GLN A 182 19.30 3.89 4.48
CA GLN A 182 19.41 5.26 3.95
C GLN A 182 18.23 5.62 3.04
N LEU A 183 17.86 4.73 2.12
CA LEU A 183 16.69 4.93 1.25
C LEU A 183 15.39 5.03 2.06
N HIS A 184 15.25 4.24 3.12
CA HIS A 184 14.10 4.32 4.01
C HIS A 184 14.05 5.65 4.78
N GLN A 185 15.18 6.10 5.32
CA GLN A 185 15.29 7.40 6.00
C GLN A 185 14.95 8.54 5.06
N GLN A 186 15.48 8.53 3.84
CA GLN A 186 15.19 9.54 2.82
C GLN A 186 13.71 9.54 2.43
N ALA A 187 13.10 8.35 2.26
CA ALA A 187 11.67 8.25 1.97
C ALA A 187 10.81 8.81 3.12
N GLU A 188 11.18 8.54 4.38
CA GLU A 188 10.45 9.06 5.53
C GLU A 188 10.63 10.58 5.70
N GLU A 189 11.83 11.11 5.48
CA GLU A 189 12.08 12.55 5.46
C GLU A 189 11.23 13.27 4.39
N ASN A 190 11.17 12.70 3.18
CA ASN A 190 10.32 13.24 2.10
C ASN A 190 8.83 13.21 2.49
N ARG A 191 8.36 12.15 3.16
CA ARG A 191 6.97 12.08 3.63
C ARG A 191 6.67 13.12 4.71
N VAL A 192 7.59 13.32 5.65
CA VAL A 192 7.46 14.34 6.70
C VAL A 192 7.47 15.74 6.09
N ARG A 193 8.38 16.01 5.15
CA ARG A 193 8.48 17.29 4.44
C ARG A 193 7.19 17.61 3.68
N ARG A 194 6.63 16.64 2.97
CA ARG A 194 5.36 16.83 2.24
C ARG A 194 4.20 17.14 3.20
N ARG A 195 4.09 16.40 4.31
CA ARG A 195 3.08 16.68 5.34
C ARG A 195 3.23 18.09 5.93
N ALA A 196 4.46 18.51 6.23
CA ALA A 196 4.72 19.84 6.74
C ALA A 196 4.35 20.95 5.73
N GLN A 197 4.61 20.73 4.44
CA GLN A 197 4.19 21.65 3.38
C GLN A 197 2.66 21.72 3.23
N GLU A 198 1.97 20.57 3.21
CA GLU A 198 0.50 20.48 3.16
C GLU A 198 -0.15 21.18 4.38
N GLU A 199 0.41 20.98 5.59
CA GLU A 199 -0.03 21.65 6.82
C GLU A 199 0.22 23.15 6.78
N ALA A 200 1.38 23.59 6.29
CA ALA A 200 1.70 25.01 6.14
C ALA A 200 0.77 25.71 5.13
N GLN A 201 0.47 25.06 4.00
CA GLN A 201 -0.49 25.56 3.02
C GLN A 201 -1.90 25.64 3.61
N THR A 202 -2.37 24.58 4.28
CA THR A 202 -3.67 24.56 4.95
C THR A 202 -3.77 25.66 6.01
N GLN A 203 -2.69 25.92 6.76
CA GLN A 203 -2.67 26.98 7.76
C GLN A 203 -2.64 28.37 7.13
N ALA A 204 -1.87 28.57 6.05
CA ALA A 204 -1.85 29.83 5.31
C ALA A 204 -3.24 30.16 4.75
N GLU A 205 -3.94 29.15 4.21
CA GLU A 205 -5.30 29.30 3.74
C GLU A 205 -6.27 29.64 4.88
N ARG A 206 -6.19 28.95 6.02
CA ARG A 206 -6.99 29.31 7.21
C ARG A 206 -6.76 30.74 7.63
N ASN A 207 -5.50 31.17 7.72
CA ASN A 207 -5.13 32.54 8.08
C ASN A 207 -5.69 33.55 7.06
N TYR A 208 -5.63 33.23 5.76
CA TYR A 208 -6.23 34.04 4.71
C TYR A 208 -7.75 34.16 4.88
N LEU A 209 -8.46 33.05 5.10
CA LEU A 209 -9.91 33.05 5.31
C LEU A 209 -10.33 33.77 6.59
N GLU A 210 -9.51 33.72 7.63
CA GLU A 210 -9.71 34.47 8.88
C GLU A 210 -9.44 35.97 8.72
N SER A 211 -8.56 36.35 7.80
CA SER A 211 -8.27 37.76 7.49
C SER A 211 -9.41 38.46 6.75
N ILE A 212 -10.34 37.70 6.15
CA ILE A 212 -11.47 38.25 5.41
C ILE A 212 -12.49 38.86 6.36
N VAL A 213 -12.74 40.16 6.20
CA VAL A 213 -13.76 40.89 6.97
C VAL A 213 -15.15 40.38 6.56
N LYS A 214 -15.94 39.96 7.56
CA LYS A 214 -17.28 39.38 7.35
C LYS A 214 -18.37 40.41 7.63
N GLY A 215 -19.57 40.16 7.10
CA GLY A 215 -20.72 41.02 7.28
C GLY A 215 -20.86 42.09 6.18
N PRO A 216 -21.82 43.02 6.34
CA PRO A 216 -22.14 44.01 5.31
C PRO A 216 -20.97 44.95 4.98
N ASP A 217 -20.13 45.27 5.96
CA ASP A 217 -18.95 46.10 5.75
C ASP A 217 -17.87 45.38 4.95
N GLY A 218 -17.70 44.07 5.19
CA GLY A 218 -16.86 43.21 4.36
C GLY A 218 -17.35 43.15 2.91
N VAL A 219 -18.66 42.99 2.71
CA VAL A 219 -19.26 42.99 1.36
C VAL A 219 -18.97 44.30 0.62
N LYS A 220 -19.13 45.45 1.28
CA LYS A 220 -18.79 46.76 0.69
C LYS A 220 -17.31 46.87 0.36
N HIS A 221 -16.44 46.43 1.27
CA HIS A 221 -15.00 46.47 1.08
C HIS A 221 -14.55 45.65 -0.14
N TYR A 222 -14.99 44.40 -0.26
CA TYR A 222 -14.63 43.55 -1.38
C TYR A 222 -15.35 43.91 -2.68
N LEU A 223 -16.52 44.54 -2.60
CA LEU A 223 -17.18 45.14 -3.76
C LEU A 223 -16.37 46.30 -4.33
N ASP A 224 -15.79 47.14 -3.47
CA ASP A 224 -14.89 48.20 -3.91
C ASP A 224 -13.65 47.62 -4.60
N ILE A 225 -13.01 46.59 -4.03
CA ILE A 225 -11.89 45.86 -4.66
C ILE A 225 -12.31 45.25 -6.02
N LEU A 226 -13.50 44.65 -6.09
CA LEU A 226 -14.05 44.06 -7.30
C LEU A 226 -14.27 45.09 -8.41
N LEU A 227 -14.55 46.34 -8.07
CA LEU A 227 -14.74 47.43 -9.02
C LEU A 227 -13.47 48.25 -9.29
N GLN A 228 -12.47 48.19 -8.40
CA GLN A 228 -11.18 48.85 -8.58
C GLN A 228 -10.41 48.24 -9.75
N GLN A 229 -9.97 49.10 -10.67
CA GLN A 229 -9.10 48.72 -11.77
C GLN A 229 -7.71 48.39 -11.22
N ASP A 230 -7.07 47.32 -11.72
CA ASP A 230 -5.72 46.95 -11.30
C ASP A 230 -4.75 48.08 -11.69
N GLN A 231 -4.32 48.87 -10.70
CA GLN A 231 -3.40 50.00 -10.88
C GLN A 231 -2.06 49.60 -11.51
N GLN A 232 -1.71 48.31 -11.49
CA GLN A 232 -0.50 47.80 -12.14
C GLN A 232 -0.52 47.91 -13.67
N GLN A 233 -1.68 48.11 -14.31
CA GLN A 233 -1.77 48.36 -15.75
C GLN A 233 -1.80 49.87 -16.13
N GLU A 234 -1.76 50.78 -15.14
CA GLU A 234 -2.05 52.22 -15.35
C GLU A 234 -0.91 53.09 -15.88
N GLN A 235 0.28 52.56 -16.20
CA GLN A 235 1.32 53.42 -16.78
C GLN A 235 0.95 53.97 -18.18
N SER A 236 -0.07 53.44 -18.84
CA SER A 236 -0.28 53.75 -20.25
C SER A 236 -1.32 54.82 -20.56
N GLN A 237 -2.48 54.93 -19.90
CA GLN A 237 -3.52 55.88 -20.38
C GLN A 237 -4.41 56.47 -19.28
N LYS A 238 -4.21 57.78 -19.05
CA LYS A 238 -4.96 58.67 -18.14
C LYS A 238 -6.33 59.06 -18.73
N THR A 239 -7.12 58.10 -19.19
CA THR A 239 -8.48 58.33 -19.69
C THR A 239 -9.49 57.96 -18.60
N ALA A 240 -10.59 58.71 -18.51
CA ALA A 240 -11.57 58.62 -17.43
C ALA A 240 -11.99 57.17 -17.15
N ALA A 241 -11.94 56.75 -15.87
CA ALA A 241 -12.20 55.39 -15.39
C ALA A 241 -13.46 54.77 -16.03
N ILE A 242 -13.26 53.95 -17.06
CA ILE A 242 -14.29 53.09 -17.63
C ILE A 242 -14.14 51.78 -16.86
N ILE A 243 -15.15 51.45 -16.05
CA ILE A 243 -15.22 50.15 -15.36
C ILE A 243 -15.23 49.06 -16.42
N ASP A 244 -14.38 48.05 -16.24
CA ASP A 244 -14.29 46.89 -17.12
C ASP A 244 -15.68 46.21 -17.24
N PRO A 245 -16.21 46.01 -18.46
CA PRO A 245 -17.46 45.29 -18.67
C PRO A 245 -17.53 43.91 -18.00
N SER A 246 -16.40 43.20 -17.90
CA SER A 246 -16.34 41.89 -17.24
C SER A 246 -16.65 41.97 -15.74
N ARG A 247 -16.19 43.03 -15.06
CA ARG A 247 -16.51 43.29 -13.64
C ARG A 247 -17.96 43.67 -13.43
N ILE A 248 -18.58 44.35 -14.40
CA ILE A 248 -20.03 44.62 -14.37
C ILE A 248 -20.81 43.31 -14.53
N GLN A 249 -20.37 42.41 -15.40
CA GLN A 249 -20.94 41.07 -15.53
C GLN A 249 -20.79 40.26 -14.24
N ALA A 250 -19.63 40.32 -13.58
CA ALA A 250 -19.41 39.73 -12.26
C ALA A 250 -20.45 40.18 -11.23
N LEU A 251 -20.66 41.49 -11.16
CA LEU A 251 -21.65 42.11 -10.26
C LEU A 251 -23.07 41.65 -10.58
N GLN A 252 -23.44 41.52 -11.85
CA GLN A 252 -24.75 41.00 -12.27
C GLN A 252 -24.94 39.53 -11.90
N SER A 253 -23.91 38.69 -12.10
CA SER A 253 -23.94 37.28 -11.71
C SER A 253 -24.05 37.13 -10.19
N LEU A 254 -23.35 37.95 -9.41
CA LEU A 254 -23.50 38.01 -7.95
C LEU A 254 -24.93 38.40 -7.53
N CYS A 255 -25.51 39.45 -8.10
CA CYS A 255 -26.90 39.82 -7.86
C CYS A 255 -27.87 38.67 -8.13
N THR A 256 -27.68 37.95 -9.23
CA THR A 256 -28.52 36.80 -9.60
C THR A 256 -28.45 35.68 -8.57
N ILE A 257 -27.26 35.37 -8.08
CA ILE A 257 -27.06 34.35 -7.02
C ILE A 257 -27.81 34.74 -5.74
N PHE A 258 -27.62 35.96 -5.25
CA PHE A 258 -28.31 36.40 -4.03
C PHE A 258 -29.83 36.54 -4.21
N GLU A 259 -30.30 36.93 -5.39
CA GLU A 259 -31.73 36.96 -5.71
C GLU A 259 -32.35 35.56 -5.64
N GLN A 260 -31.68 34.55 -6.19
CA GLN A 260 -32.12 33.15 -6.12
C GLN A 260 -32.18 32.64 -4.68
N ILE A 261 -31.17 32.96 -3.87
CA ILE A 261 -31.13 32.59 -2.44
C ILE A 261 -32.25 33.28 -1.66
N ASN A 262 -32.50 34.57 -1.91
CA ASN A 262 -33.55 35.30 -1.21
C ASN A 262 -34.96 34.83 -1.59
N LYS A 263 -35.16 34.36 -2.83
CA LYS A 263 -36.44 33.79 -3.29
C LYS A 263 -36.70 32.38 -2.76
N HIS A 264 -35.64 31.57 -2.64
CA HIS A 264 -35.70 30.15 -2.27
C HIS A 264 -34.63 29.82 -1.23
N PRO A 265 -34.72 30.37 -0.01
CA PRO A 265 -33.71 30.18 1.04
C PRO A 265 -33.56 28.71 1.46
N GLU A 266 -34.60 27.89 1.28
CA GLU A 266 -34.61 26.46 1.58
C GLU A 266 -33.82 25.62 0.57
N ASP A 267 -33.65 26.07 -0.68
CA ASP A 267 -32.98 25.29 -1.72
C ASP A 267 -31.45 25.31 -1.55
N LEU A 268 -30.89 24.13 -1.26
CA LEU A 268 -29.45 23.95 -1.08
C LEU A 268 -28.65 24.17 -2.39
N ASN A 269 -29.28 24.01 -3.56
CA ASN A 269 -28.59 24.14 -4.83
C ASN A 269 -28.22 25.60 -5.13
N HIS A 270 -29.08 26.56 -4.79
CA HIS A 270 -28.79 27.99 -4.94
C HIS A 270 -27.73 28.48 -3.94
N ARG A 271 -27.55 27.76 -2.83
CA ARG A 271 -26.60 28.09 -1.76
C ARG A 271 -25.23 27.43 -1.92
N LYS A 272 -25.09 26.55 -2.91
CA LYS A 272 -23.86 25.82 -3.22
C LYS A 272 -23.34 26.24 -4.58
N ILE A 273 -22.22 26.95 -4.58
CA ILE A 273 -21.56 27.43 -5.79
C ILE A 273 -20.36 26.54 -6.09
N ARG A 274 -20.36 25.87 -7.24
CA ARG A 274 -19.23 25.03 -7.68
C ARG A 274 -18.16 25.89 -8.33
N LYS A 275 -16.93 25.86 -7.81
CA LYS A 275 -15.82 26.63 -8.41
C LYS A 275 -15.39 26.10 -9.77
N SER A 276 -15.57 24.79 -9.99
CA SER A 276 -15.31 24.15 -11.29
C SER A 276 -16.34 24.52 -12.37
N HIS A 277 -17.40 25.28 -12.03
CA HIS A 277 -18.38 25.72 -13.01
C HIS A 277 -17.75 26.82 -13.89
N PRO A 278 -17.69 26.64 -15.22
CA PRO A 278 -16.98 27.58 -16.10
C PRO A 278 -17.56 28.99 -16.02
N GLY A 279 -18.89 29.12 -15.96
CA GLY A 279 -19.54 30.41 -15.79
C GLY A 279 -19.21 31.09 -14.45
N PHE A 280 -18.98 30.32 -13.38
CA PHE A 280 -18.56 30.90 -12.11
C PHE A 280 -17.15 31.46 -12.21
N TYR A 281 -16.21 30.69 -12.77
CA TYR A 281 -14.83 31.12 -12.92
C TYR A 281 -14.72 32.36 -13.81
N GLN A 282 -15.40 32.35 -14.96
CA GLN A 282 -15.39 33.45 -15.92
C GLN A 282 -16.09 34.70 -15.37
N ASP A 283 -17.21 34.57 -14.67
CA ASP A 283 -17.96 35.74 -14.21
C ASP A 283 -17.44 36.27 -12.88
N ILE A 284 -17.03 35.43 -11.93
CA ILE A 284 -16.76 35.85 -10.55
C ILE A 284 -15.36 35.43 -10.12
N GLY A 285 -14.99 34.17 -10.35
CA GLY A 285 -13.79 33.55 -9.78
C GLY A 285 -12.47 34.14 -10.27
N GLN A 286 -12.42 34.70 -11.48
CA GLN A 286 -11.23 35.34 -12.03
C GLN A 286 -10.99 36.77 -11.50
N HIS A 287 -11.98 37.39 -10.86
CA HIS A 287 -11.90 38.79 -10.44
C HIS A 287 -11.52 38.89 -8.96
N LYS A 288 -10.51 39.72 -8.66
CA LYS A 288 -10.09 40.03 -7.28
C LYS A 288 -11.26 40.57 -6.47
N GLY A 289 -11.46 40.05 -5.26
CA GLY A 289 -12.58 40.42 -4.40
C GLY A 289 -13.87 39.67 -4.69
N GLY A 290 -14.01 38.97 -5.83
CA GLY A 290 -15.25 38.26 -6.17
C GLY A 290 -15.55 37.09 -5.22
N ILE A 291 -14.53 36.28 -4.91
CA ILE A 291 -14.66 35.14 -3.98
C ILE A 291 -14.74 35.64 -2.54
N GLU A 292 -13.92 36.63 -2.18
CA GLU A 292 -13.87 37.23 -0.85
C GLU A 292 -15.19 37.91 -0.49
N LEU A 293 -15.88 38.52 -1.47
CA LEU A 293 -17.21 39.10 -1.29
C LEU A 293 -18.23 38.02 -0.91
N LEU A 294 -18.20 36.86 -1.57
CA LEU A 294 -19.06 35.73 -1.17
C LEU A 294 -18.74 35.26 0.25
N ILE A 295 -17.46 35.19 0.61
CA ILE A 295 -17.04 34.81 1.97
C ILE A 295 -17.51 35.84 3.00
N ALA A 296 -17.39 37.13 2.68
CA ALA A 296 -17.87 38.22 3.52
C ALA A 296 -19.39 38.18 3.73
N ALA A 297 -20.14 37.75 2.71
CA ALA A 297 -21.58 37.50 2.78
C ALA A 297 -21.97 36.18 3.49
N GLY A 298 -20.99 35.43 4.03
CA GLY A 298 -21.24 34.25 4.85
C GLY A 298 -21.06 32.90 4.14
N PHE A 299 -20.59 32.88 2.88
CA PHE A 299 -20.20 31.63 2.24
C PHE A 299 -18.91 31.07 2.86
N ARG A 300 -18.84 29.76 2.98
CA ARG A 300 -17.65 29.05 3.46
C ARG A 300 -17.04 28.24 2.32
N PRO A 301 -15.72 28.38 2.07
CA PRO A 301 -15.02 27.46 1.19
C PRO A 301 -15.08 26.07 1.80
N THR A 302 -15.53 25.11 1.01
CA THR A 302 -15.51 23.70 1.39
C THR A 302 -14.42 23.03 0.59
N MET A 303 -13.40 22.57 1.29
CA MET A 303 -12.50 21.56 0.78
C MET A 303 -13.27 20.25 0.73
N LEU A 304 -13.79 19.91 -0.45
CA LEU A 304 -14.08 18.51 -0.67
C LEU A 304 -12.74 17.78 -0.60
N PRO A 305 -12.66 16.64 0.11
CA PRO A 305 -11.47 15.80 0.00
C PRO A 305 -11.21 15.61 -1.50
N PRO A 306 -9.95 15.73 -1.96
CA PRO A 306 -9.63 15.55 -3.37
C PRO A 306 -10.32 14.28 -3.79
N VAL A 307 -11.18 14.38 -4.81
CA VAL A 307 -11.86 13.22 -5.34
C VAL A 307 -10.71 12.35 -5.79
N THR A 308 -10.35 11.34 -4.99
CA THR A 308 -9.29 10.42 -5.37
C THR A 308 -9.83 9.85 -6.65
N SER A 309 -9.22 10.26 -7.77
CA SER A 309 -9.52 9.82 -9.12
C SER A 309 -9.11 8.35 -9.25
N ASP A 310 -9.57 7.51 -8.33
CA ASP A 310 -9.68 6.08 -8.42
C ASP A 310 -10.75 5.81 -9.49
N ASN A 311 -10.39 6.16 -10.72
CA ASN A 311 -10.69 5.48 -11.97
C ASN A 311 -11.90 4.56 -11.89
N ASN A 312 -13.07 5.18 -11.76
CA ASN A 312 -14.34 4.55 -12.07
C ASN A 312 -14.68 4.87 -13.54
N ASN A 313 -13.69 4.68 -14.42
CA ASN A 313 -13.85 4.74 -15.86
C ASN A 313 -14.54 3.46 -16.34
N ASN A 314 -15.77 3.27 -15.89
CA ASN A 314 -16.66 2.18 -16.29
C ASN A 314 -17.96 2.82 -16.75
N ASN A 315 -17.95 3.38 -17.96
CA ASN A 315 -19.13 3.56 -18.77
C ASN A 315 -18.80 3.17 -20.23
N ASN A 316 -19.53 2.16 -20.69
CA ASN A 316 -19.82 1.80 -22.08
C ASN A 316 -18.68 1.21 -22.93
N SER A 317 -18.33 -0.05 -22.66
CA SER A 317 -18.01 -0.99 -23.75
C SER A 317 -19.28 -1.74 -24.09
N THR A 318 -20.03 -1.23 -25.06
CA THR A 318 -21.08 -1.97 -25.75
C THR A 318 -20.48 -3.22 -26.37
N ASP A 319 -21.09 -4.37 -26.05
CA ASP A 319 -21.00 -5.61 -26.80
C ASP A 319 -20.98 -5.32 -28.30
N THR A 320 -19.81 -5.52 -28.92
CA THR A 320 -19.73 -5.84 -30.33
C THR A 320 -19.02 -7.18 -30.41
N LEU A 321 -19.83 -8.23 -30.44
CA LEU A 321 -19.45 -9.55 -30.89
C LEU A 321 -18.82 -9.42 -32.29
N ARG A 322 -17.51 -9.20 -32.37
CA ARG A 322 -16.75 -9.34 -33.60
C ARG A 322 -16.02 -10.66 -33.59
N ASN A 323 -16.82 -11.66 -33.96
CA ASN A 323 -16.42 -12.94 -34.51
C ASN A 323 -15.40 -12.71 -35.64
N ASN A 324 -14.15 -13.09 -35.44
CA ASN A 324 -13.13 -13.15 -36.50
C ASN A 324 -12.55 -14.56 -36.52
N ASN A 325 -13.34 -15.48 -37.06
CA ASN A 325 -12.80 -16.60 -37.81
C ASN A 325 -12.24 -16.02 -39.11
N ASN A 326 -10.92 -16.01 -39.27
CA ASN A 326 -10.37 -16.08 -40.61
C ASN A 326 -9.28 -17.15 -40.67
N VAL A 327 -9.65 -18.18 -41.41
CA VAL A 327 -8.84 -19.23 -41.97
C VAL A 327 -7.81 -18.59 -42.90
N THR A 328 -6.53 -18.87 -42.66
CA THR A 328 -5.58 -19.09 -43.76
C THR A 328 -4.53 -20.11 -43.32
N SER A 329 -4.62 -21.27 -43.95
CA SER A 329 -3.62 -22.33 -43.95
C SER A 329 -2.30 -21.87 -44.60
N ASN A 330 -1.24 -22.64 -44.30
CA ASN A 330 -0.01 -22.83 -45.09
C ASN A 330 0.96 -21.61 -45.15
N ASP A 331 2.28 -21.72 -44.97
CA ASP A 331 3.22 -22.82 -45.15
C ASP A 331 4.49 -22.63 -44.28
N ASN A 332 5.19 -23.75 -44.05
CA ASN A 332 6.59 -23.83 -43.65
C ASN A 332 7.50 -22.97 -44.55
N ASN A 333 8.49 -22.27 -43.99
CA ASN A 333 9.90 -22.59 -44.24
C ASN A 333 10.92 -21.71 -43.48
N ASN A 334 11.97 -22.40 -43.03
CA ASN A 334 13.32 -21.94 -42.67
C ASN A 334 13.82 -20.68 -43.37
N ASN A 335 14.51 -19.81 -42.62
CA ASN A 335 15.95 -19.61 -42.88
C ASN A 335 16.71 -18.87 -41.78
N ASN A 336 17.95 -19.32 -41.61
CA ASN A 336 19.03 -18.82 -40.77
C ASN A 336 19.47 -17.40 -41.15
N ASN A 337 19.76 -16.56 -40.14
CA ASN A 337 20.86 -15.60 -40.11
C ASN A 337 20.92 -15.05 -38.67
N ALA A 338 21.95 -15.42 -37.89
CA ALA A 338 23.22 -14.70 -37.81
C ALA A 338 23.07 -13.33 -37.13
N ASP A 339 23.31 -13.35 -35.82
CA ASP A 339 24.41 -12.59 -35.21
C ASP A 339 24.41 -11.06 -35.41
N VAL A 340 23.71 -10.35 -34.51
CA VAL A 340 24.15 -9.05 -33.97
C VAL A 340 23.56 -8.91 -32.56
N ILE A 341 24.37 -9.18 -31.54
CA ILE A 341 24.10 -8.77 -30.15
C ILE A 341 24.32 -7.26 -30.09
N HIS A 342 23.24 -6.49 -30.15
CA HIS A 342 23.24 -5.11 -29.69
C HIS A 342 22.80 -5.10 -28.23
N ASP A 343 23.77 -5.00 -27.33
CA ASP A 343 23.58 -4.61 -25.93
C ASP A 343 22.94 -3.22 -25.88
N SER A 344 21.62 -3.18 -26.05
CA SER A 344 20.80 -2.03 -25.74
C SER A 344 20.48 -2.11 -24.25
N ASN A 345 21.47 -1.75 -23.43
CA ASN A 345 21.27 -1.42 -22.03
C ASN A 345 20.51 -0.08 -21.97
N SER A 346 19.24 -0.14 -22.35
CA SER A 346 18.26 0.92 -22.15
C SER A 346 17.95 0.98 -20.66
N ASN A 347 18.90 1.54 -19.90
CA ASN A 347 18.66 2.01 -18.56
C ASN A 347 17.74 3.23 -18.68
N SER A 348 16.46 2.94 -18.91
CA SER A 348 15.36 3.89 -18.85
C SER A 348 15.21 4.34 -17.40
N ASN A 349 16.14 5.19 -16.96
CA ASN A 349 15.92 6.10 -15.87
C ASN A 349 14.83 7.06 -16.36
N SER A 350 13.58 6.63 -16.20
CA SER A 350 12.45 7.51 -16.13
C SER A 350 12.64 8.36 -14.89
N ASN A 351 13.50 9.38 -15.01
CA ASN A 351 13.30 10.63 -14.32
C ASN A 351 11.98 11.17 -14.87
N THR A 352 10.90 10.59 -14.36
CA THR A 352 9.60 11.23 -14.33
C THR A 352 9.88 12.47 -13.51
N ASP A 353 10.19 13.56 -14.21
CA ASP A 353 10.19 14.89 -13.66
C ASP A 353 8.84 15.02 -12.98
N ASN A 354 8.88 14.84 -11.66
CA ASN A 354 7.81 15.15 -10.75
C ASN A 354 7.71 16.68 -10.80
N ASN A 355 7.15 17.19 -11.88
CA ASN A 355 6.28 18.35 -11.79
C ASN A 355 5.14 17.90 -10.89
N GLU A 356 5.43 17.90 -9.59
CA GLU A 356 4.49 18.23 -8.53
C GLU A 356 4.00 19.64 -8.89
N GLU A 357 3.17 19.71 -9.94
CA GLU A 357 2.21 20.78 -10.10
C GLU A 357 1.55 20.85 -8.75
N GLU A 358 1.89 21.89 -7.98
CA GLU A 358 1.22 22.26 -6.75
C GLU A 358 -0.26 22.09 -7.05
N GLN A 359 -0.84 20.99 -6.57
CA GLN A 359 -2.28 20.79 -6.61
C GLN A 359 -2.80 21.75 -5.58
N GLU A 360 -2.82 23.02 -5.98
CA GLU A 360 -3.43 24.13 -5.28
C GLU A 360 -4.78 23.58 -4.84
N LEU A 361 -4.95 23.40 -3.51
CA LEU A 361 -6.10 22.74 -2.92
C LEU A 361 -7.33 23.48 -3.39
N THR A 362 -7.88 23.02 -4.51
CA THR A 362 -8.76 23.84 -5.32
C THR A 362 -10.08 23.77 -4.60
N ILE A 363 -10.40 24.82 -3.83
CA ILE A 363 -11.67 24.99 -3.13
C ILE A 363 -12.77 24.49 -4.08
N ALA A 364 -13.43 23.39 -3.72
CA ALA A 364 -14.25 22.68 -4.69
C ALA A 364 -15.61 23.36 -4.84
N CYS A 365 -16.15 23.88 -3.74
CA CYS A 365 -17.35 24.70 -3.74
C CYS A 365 -17.38 25.71 -2.59
N LEU A 366 -18.08 26.81 -2.81
CA LEU A 366 -18.48 27.76 -1.77
C LEU A 366 -19.89 27.38 -1.32
N VAL A 367 -20.12 27.28 -0.01
CA VAL A 367 -21.41 26.89 0.56
C VAL A 367 -21.83 27.90 1.60
N SER A 368 -23.01 28.49 1.45
CA SER A 368 -23.63 29.28 2.49
C SER A 368 -24.29 28.33 3.49
N LYS A 369 -23.67 28.16 4.68
CA LYS A 369 -24.13 27.19 5.68
C LYS A 369 -25.30 27.77 6.47
N GLU A 370 -26.48 27.20 6.28
CA GLU A 370 -27.66 27.51 7.09
C GLU A 370 -27.45 27.08 8.55
N PRO A 371 -27.76 27.95 9.51
CA PRO A 371 -28.03 27.53 10.88
C PRO A 371 -29.21 26.55 10.89
N HIS A 372 -29.17 25.58 11.79
CA HIS A 372 -30.26 24.61 11.90
C HIS A 372 -31.53 25.33 12.38
N LEU A 373 -32.48 25.55 11.46
CA LEU A 373 -33.70 26.36 11.69
C LEU A 373 -34.45 25.98 12.96
N GLU A 374 -34.57 24.68 13.25
CA GLU A 374 -35.29 24.16 14.43
C GLU A 374 -34.59 24.48 15.76
N SER A 375 -33.26 24.61 15.75
CA SER A 375 -32.46 24.81 16.96
C SER A 375 -31.91 26.23 17.13
N ASP A 376 -31.85 27.01 16.05
CA ASP A 376 -31.18 28.31 16.01
C ASP A 376 -31.91 29.26 15.02
N MET A 377 -33.12 29.68 15.40
CA MET A 377 -33.94 30.62 14.63
C MET A 377 -33.25 31.99 14.52
N ASP A 378 -32.57 32.45 15.58
CA ASP A 378 -31.86 33.74 15.59
C ASP A 378 -30.67 33.71 14.63
N GLY A 379 -29.90 32.61 14.63
CA GLY A 379 -28.83 32.41 13.66
C GLY A 379 -29.38 32.40 12.22
N TRP A 380 -30.49 31.71 11.99
CA TRP A 380 -31.14 31.69 10.67
C TRP A 380 -31.56 33.09 10.20
N MET A 381 -32.19 33.87 11.08
CA MET A 381 -32.58 35.26 10.77
C MET A 381 -31.36 36.12 10.46
N ALA A 382 -30.31 36.04 11.28
CA ALA A 382 -29.07 36.79 11.06
C ALA A 382 -28.40 36.42 9.73
N TRP A 383 -28.41 35.13 9.37
CA TRP A 383 -27.93 34.64 8.08
C TRP A 383 -28.78 35.21 6.92
N PHE A 384 -30.10 35.14 7.02
CA PHE A 384 -31.00 35.64 5.98
C PHE A 384 -30.88 37.16 5.79
N ASP A 385 -30.84 37.91 6.89
CA ASP A 385 -30.64 39.36 6.88
C ASP A 385 -29.31 39.75 6.26
N LEU A 386 -28.24 38.99 6.50
CA LEU A 386 -26.95 39.21 5.86
C LEU A 386 -27.01 39.01 4.34
N ASN A 387 -27.66 37.94 3.86
CA ASN A 387 -27.84 37.71 2.41
C ASN A 387 -28.68 38.82 1.76
N LYS A 388 -29.72 39.28 2.45
CA LYS A 388 -30.57 40.39 1.98
C LYS A 388 -29.79 41.70 1.91
N GLN A 389 -29.03 42.05 2.96
CA GLN A 389 -28.18 43.23 2.98
C GLN A 389 -27.11 43.18 1.88
N ALA A 390 -26.48 42.02 1.68
CA ALA A 390 -25.51 41.82 0.60
C ALA A 390 -26.16 42.09 -0.77
N PHE A 391 -27.35 41.54 -1.01
CA PHE A 391 -28.11 41.80 -2.24
C PHE A 391 -28.43 43.28 -2.45
N GLU A 392 -28.90 43.97 -1.41
CA GLU A 392 -29.23 45.40 -1.47
C GLU A 392 -28.00 46.26 -1.78
N ILE A 393 -26.85 45.96 -1.16
CA ILE A 393 -25.57 46.64 -1.44
C ILE A 393 -25.17 46.47 -2.91
N LEU A 394 -25.22 45.24 -3.43
CA LEU A 394 -24.85 44.94 -4.82
C LEU A 394 -25.79 45.62 -5.81
N GLN A 395 -27.10 45.58 -5.55
CA GLN A 395 -28.10 46.19 -6.41
C GLN A 395 -27.98 47.72 -6.44
N ALA A 396 -27.72 48.35 -5.29
CA ALA A 396 -27.51 49.80 -5.21
C ALA A 396 -26.30 50.23 -6.06
N GLU A 397 -25.20 49.49 -6.00
CA GLU A 397 -24.00 49.82 -6.80
C GLU A 397 -24.24 49.60 -8.30
N LEU A 398 -24.95 48.53 -8.68
CA LEU A 398 -25.32 48.28 -10.07
C LEU A 398 -26.22 49.40 -10.65
N GLN A 399 -27.15 49.94 -9.85
CA GLN A 399 -28.00 51.07 -10.22
C GLN A 399 -27.19 52.37 -10.37
N LYS A 400 -26.20 52.60 -9.49
CA LYS A 400 -25.28 53.74 -9.54
C LYS A 400 -24.44 53.72 -10.82
N ILE A 401 -23.88 52.56 -11.19
CA ILE A 401 -23.13 52.39 -12.45
C ILE A 401 -24.03 52.66 -13.67
N SER A 402 -25.26 52.15 -13.64
CA SER A 402 -26.23 52.33 -14.72
C SER A 402 -26.65 53.79 -14.91
N SER A 403 -26.83 54.54 -13.82
CA SER A 403 -27.16 55.97 -13.84
C SER A 403 -26.02 56.82 -14.41
N ASN A 404 -24.78 56.51 -14.02
CA ASN A 404 -23.59 57.20 -14.54
C ASN A 404 -23.41 57.03 -16.06
N LYS A 405 -23.88 55.91 -16.62
CA LYS A 405 -23.83 55.66 -18.08
C LYS A 405 -24.82 56.52 -18.87
N ARG A 406 -25.90 57.01 -18.26
CA ARG A 406 -26.90 57.86 -18.94
C ARG A 406 -26.51 59.34 -19.01
N HIS A 407 -25.56 59.78 -18.18
CA HIS A 407 -25.11 61.17 -18.13
C HIS A 407 -23.86 61.44 -18.98
N LYS A 408 -23.27 60.40 -19.57
CA LYS A 408 -22.25 60.51 -20.61
C LYS A 408 -22.91 60.32 -21.97
#